data_AF-A0A9P0GSK4-F1
#
_entry.id   AF-A0A9P0GSK4-F1
#
_cell.length_a   1.000
_cell.length_b   1.000
_cell.length_c   1.000
_cell.angle_alpha   90.00
_cell.angle_beta   90.00
_cell.angle_gamma   90.00
#
_symmetry.space_group_name_H-M   'P 1'
#
loop_
_entity.id
_entity.type
_entity.pdbx_description
1 polymer ?
#
loop_
_entity_poly.entity_id
_entity_poly.type
_entity_poly.pdbx_seq_one_letter_code
_entity_poly.pdbx_strand_id
1 'polypeptide(L)'
;MAHVYVPPELREKLVCTICNGYLSVFPIYVNLDGDKSICGRCKIPNDNEYIRDEAYEGLAQFFIFPCLETKNGCTEQLTPLKLKDHEQCCINRKVDCPSKSFTRCNWQGPNKDLKAHFEASHPNLVLKNQKFEIQFLNSIKENMLMQFEEELYIIRKEIDSRQGIFTCSVEHVIQTELPKSFNYYIRFETGDSTHHFNSVQRSTSPDFDEKIKYSASDLREKLNDPAVIVACIEILKTHIDEDDVKIKTAFKNPEVDWNLLAELVCPVCFEYMHPPIFQCIKGHSICSSCKPQVVPCPVCRGEIRSTQNFLLENITGRMIYPCKYHKVGCTLAFKSTEIRAHENCCEFGPYNCPMAEIENCTEKFTKADIIGHIENNHEEYILQNGKVSIPFGAGGDGNFAKYYVIKFSNRIFKVCFKYENRKFYWELQLIGPVEEAKKFMLDIDIIDNSGKNLRQYARSLCGPITTKAQCFTKKGNYIIVLHDQISEFINETLSYTVRVVEQ
;
A
#
# COMPACT_ATOMS: atom_id res chain seq x y z
N MET A 1 26.47 8.70 0.87
CA MET A 1 27.78 8.07 1.17
C MET A 1 28.00 7.00 0.11
N ALA A 2 29.21 6.86 -0.42
CA ALA A 2 29.49 5.87 -1.48
C ALA A 2 29.48 4.45 -0.88
N HIS A 3 28.70 3.54 -1.47
CA HIS A 3 28.74 2.12 -1.10
C HIS A 3 29.98 1.48 -1.71
N VAL A 4 30.67 0.65 -0.92
CA VAL A 4 31.96 0.04 -1.31
C VAL A 4 31.78 -1.48 -1.43
N TYR A 5 32.27 -2.07 -2.51
CA TYR A 5 32.29 -3.52 -2.65
C TYR A 5 33.29 -4.14 -1.68
N VAL A 6 32.96 -5.31 -1.12
CA VAL A 6 33.90 -6.07 -0.30
C VAL A 6 35.12 -6.44 -1.16
N PRO A 7 36.34 -6.02 -0.78
CA PRO A 7 37.56 -6.36 -1.48
C PRO A 7 37.70 -7.88 -1.65
N PRO A 8 38.15 -8.38 -2.82
CA PRO A 8 38.26 -9.82 -3.08
C PRO A 8 39.06 -10.59 -2.03
N GLU A 9 40.11 -9.97 -1.50
CA GLU A 9 41.03 -10.51 -0.48
C GLU A 9 40.35 -10.77 0.88
N LEU A 10 39.23 -10.09 1.15
CA LEU A 10 38.49 -10.22 2.42
C LEU A 10 37.28 -11.16 2.29
N ARG A 11 36.88 -11.56 1.08
CA ARG A 11 35.67 -12.36 0.84
C ARG A 11 35.75 -13.75 1.47
N GLU A 12 36.92 -14.37 1.48
CA GLU A 12 37.12 -15.72 2.05
C GLU A 12 37.17 -15.70 3.58
N LYS A 13 37.47 -14.54 4.18
CA LYS A 13 37.56 -14.37 5.64
C LYS A 13 36.26 -13.90 6.29
N LEU A 14 35.35 -13.34 5.50
CA LEU A 14 34.07 -12.80 5.97
C LEU A 14 32.90 -13.76 5.74
N VAL A 15 33.08 -15.03 6.15
CA VAL A 15 32.07 -16.09 6.02
C VAL A 15 31.67 -16.65 7.37
N CYS A 16 30.40 -17.03 7.49
CA CYS A 16 29.85 -17.72 8.64
C CYS A 16 30.38 -19.16 8.72
N THR A 17 30.87 -19.58 9.88
CA THR A 17 31.40 -20.93 10.09
C THR A 17 30.33 -22.03 9.94
N ILE A 18 29.04 -21.70 10.12
CA ILE A 18 27.93 -22.67 10.06
C ILE A 18 27.38 -22.82 8.63
N CYS A 19 26.94 -21.72 8.01
CA CYS A 19 26.29 -21.76 6.69
C CYS A 19 27.24 -21.50 5.52
N ASN A 20 28.49 -21.12 5.78
CA ASN A 20 29.48 -20.71 4.79
C ASN A 20 29.02 -19.55 3.88
N GLY A 21 28.00 -18.79 4.31
CA GLY A 21 27.54 -17.58 3.66
C GLY A 21 28.25 -16.35 4.21
N TYR A 22 28.24 -15.24 3.45
CA TYR A 22 28.87 -13.98 3.89
C TYR A 22 28.29 -13.47 5.21
N LEU A 23 29.11 -12.82 6.03
CA LEU A 23 28.71 -12.13 7.27
C LEU A 23 27.96 -10.82 6.96
N SER A 24 26.79 -10.95 6.32
CA SER A 24 26.01 -9.85 5.76
C SER A 24 24.61 -9.71 6.35
N VAL A 25 24.21 -10.58 7.29
CA VAL A 25 22.91 -10.52 7.97
C VAL A 25 23.16 -10.45 9.47
N PHE A 26 22.67 -9.38 10.10
CA PHE A 26 22.86 -9.08 11.52
C PHE A 26 21.82 -9.78 12.40
N PRO A 27 22.13 -10.06 13.68
CA PRO A 27 23.39 -9.78 14.39
C PRO A 27 24.55 -10.70 14.00
N ILE A 28 25.80 -10.22 14.08
CA ILE A 28 27.02 -11.00 13.84
C ILE A 28 27.70 -11.29 15.16
N TYR A 29 28.05 -12.57 15.37
CA TYR A 29 28.71 -13.04 16.56
C TYR A 29 30.11 -13.56 16.24
N VAL A 30 31.06 -13.27 17.10
CA VAL A 30 32.43 -13.77 17.03
C VAL A 30 32.73 -14.48 18.34
N ASN A 31 33.40 -15.62 18.28
CA ASN A 31 33.79 -16.33 19.50
C ASN A 31 34.89 -15.59 20.26
N LEU A 32 35.08 -15.94 21.53
CA LEU A 32 36.09 -15.28 22.39
C LEU A 32 37.54 -15.37 21.84
N ASP A 33 37.86 -16.39 21.06
CA ASP A 33 39.19 -16.55 20.43
C ASP A 33 39.35 -15.75 19.13
N GLY A 34 38.27 -15.19 18.58
CA GLY A 34 38.28 -14.36 17.37
C GLY A 34 38.45 -15.10 16.04
N ASP A 35 38.44 -16.44 16.03
CA ASP A 35 38.68 -17.27 14.85
C ASP A 35 37.41 -17.77 14.16
N LYS A 36 36.25 -17.71 14.83
CA LYS A 36 34.96 -18.19 14.33
C LYS A 36 33.92 -17.09 14.38
N SER A 37 33.26 -16.88 13.24
CA SER A 37 32.18 -15.90 13.09
C SER A 37 30.88 -16.58 12.69
N ILE A 38 29.77 -16.15 13.29
CA ILE A 38 28.42 -16.65 13.06
C ILE A 38 27.54 -15.48 12.62
N CYS A 39 26.87 -15.63 11.48
CA CYS A 39 25.92 -14.63 11.00
C CYS A 39 24.53 -14.80 11.63
N GLY A 40 23.70 -13.75 11.55
CA GLY A 40 22.34 -13.73 12.09
C GLY A 40 21.35 -14.68 11.41
N ARG A 41 21.79 -15.45 10.40
CA ARG A 41 21.00 -16.54 9.80
C ARG A 41 21.07 -17.83 10.62
N CYS A 42 22.11 -17.99 11.44
CA CYS A 42 22.41 -19.23 12.15
C CYS A 42 22.15 -19.08 13.64
N LYS A 43 21.72 -20.17 14.29
CA LYS A 43 21.61 -20.22 15.75
C LYS A 43 23.01 -20.37 16.36
N ILE A 44 23.27 -19.61 17.42
CA ILE A 44 24.52 -19.71 18.18
C ILE A 44 24.49 -21.01 19.00
N PRO A 45 25.58 -21.80 19.04
CA PRO A 45 25.64 -23.04 19.80
C PRO A 45 25.64 -22.84 21.32
N ASN A 46 26.36 -21.81 21.81
CA ASN A 46 26.49 -21.49 23.24
C ASN A 46 26.66 -19.98 23.42
N ASP A 47 25.66 -19.31 24.01
CA ASP A 47 25.64 -17.84 24.11
C ASP A 47 26.81 -17.25 24.92
N ASN A 48 27.39 -18.02 25.86
CA ASN A 48 28.47 -17.53 26.73
C ASN A 48 29.87 -17.48 26.07
N GLU A 49 30.02 -18.11 24.91
CA GLU A 49 31.31 -18.20 24.19
C GLU A 49 31.40 -17.23 23.00
N TYR A 50 30.35 -16.45 22.77
CA TYR A 50 30.22 -15.59 21.61
C TYR A 50 29.81 -14.17 22.02
N ILE A 51 30.44 -13.18 21.41
CA ILE A 51 30.14 -11.77 21.59
C ILE A 51 29.64 -11.18 20.28
N ARG A 52 28.71 -10.23 20.36
CA ARG A 52 28.21 -9.51 19.19
C ARG A 52 29.25 -8.51 18.72
N ASP A 53 29.62 -8.59 17.44
CA ASP A 53 30.62 -7.70 16.84
C ASP A 53 29.95 -6.45 16.23
N GLU A 54 29.53 -5.53 17.10
CA GLU A 54 28.86 -4.29 16.70
C GLU A 54 29.76 -3.37 15.86
N ALA A 55 31.08 -3.45 16.05
CA ALA A 55 32.05 -2.66 15.29
C ALA A 55 32.09 -3.15 13.82
N TYR A 56 32.13 -4.46 13.60
CA TYR A 56 31.98 -5.02 12.27
C TYR A 56 30.61 -4.71 11.67
N GLU A 57 29.51 -4.86 12.40
CA GLU A 57 28.16 -4.53 11.92
C GLU A 57 28.07 -3.06 11.44
N GLY A 58 28.63 -2.14 12.22
CA GLY A 58 28.69 -0.71 11.91
C GLY A 58 29.46 -0.37 10.64
N LEU A 59 30.44 -1.19 10.24
CA LEU A 59 31.16 -1.07 8.97
C LEU A 59 30.44 -1.81 7.83
N ALA A 60 30.00 -3.04 8.10
CA ALA A 60 29.41 -3.95 7.14
C ALA A 60 28.11 -3.39 6.52
N GLN A 61 27.36 -2.56 7.24
CA GLN A 61 26.15 -1.90 6.72
C GLN A 61 26.40 -1.07 5.44
N PHE A 62 27.63 -0.61 5.20
CA PHE A 62 28.00 0.17 4.03
C PHE A 62 28.55 -0.67 2.86
N PHE A 63 28.81 -1.96 3.09
CA PHE A 63 29.32 -2.86 2.07
C PHE A 63 28.19 -3.47 1.24
N ILE A 64 28.54 -3.81 0.00
CA ILE A 64 27.67 -4.55 -0.91
C ILE A 64 28.10 -6.02 -0.89
N PHE A 65 27.14 -6.90 -0.60
CA PHE A 65 27.31 -8.34 -0.54
C PHE A 65 26.43 -9.04 -1.59
N PRO A 66 26.91 -10.13 -2.22
CA PRO A 66 26.10 -10.94 -3.12
C PRO A 66 25.08 -11.79 -2.33
N CYS A 67 23.97 -12.10 -2.99
CA CYS A 67 22.97 -13.05 -2.48
C CYS A 67 23.56 -14.45 -2.25
N LEU A 68 23.09 -15.16 -1.22
CA LEU A 68 23.46 -16.56 -0.97
C LEU A 68 23.19 -17.46 -2.20
N GLU A 69 22.15 -17.14 -2.96
CA GLU A 69 21.68 -17.92 -4.11
C GLU A 69 22.44 -17.58 -5.41
N THR A 70 23.60 -16.91 -5.35
CA THR A 70 24.45 -16.71 -6.53
C THR A 70 24.83 -18.01 -7.22
N LYS A 71 25.02 -19.09 -6.46
CA LYS A 71 25.28 -20.43 -7.02
C LYS A 71 24.11 -20.99 -7.84
N ASN A 72 22.89 -20.52 -7.56
CA ASN A 72 21.67 -20.92 -8.25
C ASN A 72 21.18 -19.86 -9.27
N GLY A 73 22.04 -18.89 -9.61
CA GLY A 73 21.81 -17.91 -10.68
C GLY A 73 21.32 -16.54 -10.22
N CYS A 74 21.34 -16.22 -8.93
CA CYS A 74 21.05 -14.87 -8.46
C CYS A 74 22.23 -13.91 -8.69
N THR A 75 21.99 -12.81 -9.41
CA THR A 75 23.01 -11.78 -9.71
C THR A 75 22.99 -10.60 -8.74
N GLU A 76 22.04 -10.58 -7.80
CA GLU A 76 21.83 -9.44 -6.90
C GLU A 76 22.98 -9.23 -5.93
N GLN A 77 23.33 -7.96 -5.74
CA GLN A 77 24.38 -7.50 -4.85
C GLN A 77 23.87 -6.27 -4.08
N LEU A 78 23.62 -6.45 -2.79
CA LEU A 78 22.87 -5.50 -1.97
C LEU A 78 23.59 -5.23 -0.64
N THR A 79 23.20 -4.14 0.03
CA THR A 79 23.64 -3.85 1.40
C THR A 79 22.96 -4.79 2.40
N PRO A 80 23.53 -5.05 3.58
CA PRO A 80 22.95 -5.94 4.59
C PRO A 80 21.46 -5.75 4.88
N LEU A 81 21.01 -4.49 4.95
CA LEU A 81 19.61 -4.16 5.20
C LEU A 81 18.70 -4.71 4.09
N LYS A 82 19.03 -4.42 2.83
CA LYS A 82 18.25 -4.87 1.67
C LYS A 82 18.46 -6.35 1.35
N LEU A 83 19.64 -6.88 1.63
CA LEU A 83 20.01 -8.25 1.32
C LEU A 83 19.22 -9.25 2.18
N LYS A 84 19.01 -8.94 3.46
CA LYS A 84 18.20 -9.79 4.35
C LYS A 84 16.78 -9.96 3.79
N ASP A 85 16.17 -8.87 3.35
CA ASP A 85 14.82 -8.87 2.79
C ASP A 85 14.80 -9.61 1.43
N HIS A 86 15.79 -9.33 0.57
CA HIS A 86 15.98 -10.02 -0.70
C HIS A 86 16.13 -11.54 -0.54
N GLU A 87 16.97 -12.00 0.39
CA GLU A 87 17.25 -13.44 0.56
C GLU A 87 16.00 -14.23 0.98
N GLN A 88 15.09 -13.60 1.75
CA GLN A 88 13.81 -14.22 2.08
C GLN A 88 12.91 -14.37 0.85
N CYS A 89 12.98 -13.40 -0.07
CA CYS A 89 12.14 -13.31 -1.25
C CYS A 89 12.80 -13.70 -2.57
N CYS A 90 14.03 -14.24 -2.53
CA CYS A 90 14.81 -14.50 -3.73
C CYS A 90 14.13 -15.54 -4.63
N ILE A 91 13.98 -15.21 -5.92
CA ILE A 91 13.36 -16.10 -6.91
C ILE A 91 14.15 -17.40 -7.15
N ASN A 92 15.46 -17.36 -6.90
CA ASN A 92 16.34 -18.52 -7.03
C ASN A 92 16.47 -19.32 -5.72
N ARG A 93 15.84 -18.87 -4.63
CA ARG A 93 15.81 -19.58 -3.35
C ARG A 93 15.19 -20.95 -3.54
N LYS A 94 15.85 -21.98 -3.01
CA LYS A 94 15.33 -23.35 -2.99
C LYS A 94 14.25 -23.50 -1.94
N VAL A 95 13.11 -24.03 -2.34
CA VAL A 95 11.98 -24.36 -1.48
C VAL A 95 11.60 -25.83 -1.63
N ASP A 96 11.14 -26.42 -0.53
CA ASP A 96 10.45 -27.72 -0.57
C ASP A 96 9.06 -27.55 -1.21
N CYS A 97 8.57 -28.60 -1.87
CA CYS A 97 7.20 -28.61 -2.36
C CYS A 97 6.21 -28.34 -1.20
N PRO A 98 5.33 -27.33 -1.30
CA PRO A 98 4.30 -27.05 -0.29
C PRO A 98 3.38 -28.23 0.01
N SER A 99 3.27 -29.21 -0.90
CA SER A 99 2.45 -30.40 -0.71
C SER A 99 3.13 -31.52 0.09
N LYS A 100 4.45 -31.41 0.36
CA LYS A 100 5.27 -32.44 1.01
C LYS A 100 4.73 -32.94 2.35
N SER A 101 4.00 -32.09 3.08
CA SER A 101 3.43 -32.44 4.39
C SER A 101 2.22 -33.36 4.33
N PHE A 102 1.56 -33.50 3.18
CA PHE A 102 0.36 -34.33 3.00
C PHE A 102 0.38 -35.15 1.69
N THR A 103 1.42 -35.04 0.86
CA THR A 103 1.68 -35.88 -0.31
C THR A 103 3.02 -36.59 -0.18
N ARG A 104 3.29 -37.56 -1.07
CA ARG A 104 4.61 -38.24 -1.15
C ARG A 104 5.64 -37.48 -1.99
N CYS A 105 5.42 -36.19 -2.23
CA CYS A 105 6.30 -35.38 -3.06
C CYS A 105 7.59 -35.01 -2.31
N ASN A 106 8.74 -35.26 -2.93
CA ASN A 106 10.08 -34.91 -2.41
C ASN A 106 10.78 -33.86 -3.27
N TRP A 107 10.03 -33.13 -4.10
CA TRP A 107 10.60 -32.10 -4.95
C TRP A 107 11.16 -30.95 -4.11
N GLN A 108 12.36 -30.51 -4.49
CA GLN A 108 13.02 -29.32 -3.97
C GLN A 108 13.64 -28.59 -5.15
N GLY A 109 13.35 -27.31 -5.29
CA GLY A 109 13.82 -26.52 -6.42
C GLY A 109 13.64 -25.02 -6.19
N PRO A 110 14.11 -24.18 -7.11
CA PRO A 110 14.00 -22.74 -6.96
C PRO A 110 12.54 -22.27 -7.09
N ASN A 111 12.18 -21.18 -6.42
CA ASN A 111 10.82 -20.61 -6.43
C ASN A 111 10.25 -20.41 -7.85
N LYS A 112 11.08 -19.99 -8.82
CA LYS A 112 10.65 -19.85 -10.23
C LYS A 112 10.07 -21.12 -10.85
N ASP A 113 10.53 -22.30 -10.43
CA ASP A 113 10.14 -23.58 -11.01
C ASP A 113 8.93 -24.20 -10.29
N LEU A 114 8.46 -23.58 -9.20
CA LEU A 114 7.39 -24.11 -8.35
C LEU A 114 6.07 -24.31 -9.13
N LYS A 115 5.73 -23.37 -10.01
CA LYS A 115 4.52 -23.46 -10.85
C LYS A 115 4.56 -24.64 -11.80
N ALA A 116 5.65 -24.75 -12.57
CA ALA A 116 5.84 -25.84 -13.53
C ALA A 116 5.79 -27.21 -12.82
N HIS A 117 6.39 -27.31 -11.62
CA HIS A 117 6.30 -28.51 -10.80
C HIS A 117 4.85 -28.84 -10.41
N PHE A 118 4.07 -27.88 -9.90
CA PHE A 118 2.67 -28.11 -9.51
C PHE A 118 1.80 -28.49 -10.71
N GLU A 119 1.98 -27.85 -11.86
CA GLU A 119 1.21 -28.18 -13.06
C GLU A 119 1.49 -29.60 -13.56
N ALA A 120 2.74 -30.06 -13.47
CA ALA A 120 3.13 -31.41 -13.92
C ALA A 120 2.80 -32.51 -12.90
N SER A 121 3.00 -32.26 -11.60
CA SER A 121 2.96 -33.28 -10.55
C SER A 121 1.72 -33.21 -9.66
N HIS A 122 1.07 -32.05 -9.58
CA HIS A 122 -0.05 -31.76 -8.69
C HIS A 122 -1.16 -30.92 -9.36
N PRO A 123 -1.67 -31.29 -10.54
CA PRO A 123 -2.62 -30.45 -11.29
C PRO A 123 -3.92 -30.16 -10.52
N ASN A 124 -4.35 -31.06 -9.64
CA ASN A 124 -5.53 -30.90 -8.79
C ASN A 124 -5.33 -29.88 -7.65
N LEU A 125 -4.09 -29.51 -7.34
CA LEU A 125 -3.77 -28.49 -6.35
C LEU A 125 -3.56 -27.11 -7.01
N VAL A 126 -3.79 -26.98 -8.32
CA VAL A 126 -3.69 -25.69 -9.04
C VAL A 126 -5.08 -25.09 -9.24
N LEU A 127 -5.34 -23.95 -8.59
CA LEU A 127 -6.62 -23.24 -8.70
C LEU A 127 -6.65 -22.35 -9.94
N LYS A 128 -7.40 -22.77 -10.96
CA LYS A 128 -7.56 -22.00 -12.22
C LYS A 128 -8.58 -20.87 -12.12
N ASN A 129 -9.65 -21.05 -11.33
CA ASN A 129 -10.77 -20.11 -11.25
C ASN A 129 -10.88 -19.41 -9.89
N GLN A 130 -9.82 -19.48 -9.06
CA GLN A 130 -9.78 -18.89 -7.70
C GLN A 130 -10.86 -19.43 -6.75
N LYS A 131 -11.50 -20.56 -7.10
CA LYS A 131 -12.60 -21.18 -6.37
C LYS A 131 -12.26 -22.61 -5.95
N PHE A 132 -12.71 -23.01 -4.77
CA PHE A 132 -12.67 -24.40 -4.29
C PHE A 132 -13.86 -24.73 -3.39
N GLU A 133 -14.23 -25.99 -3.34
CA GLU A 133 -15.32 -26.47 -2.49
C GLU A 133 -14.88 -26.72 -1.05
N ILE A 134 -15.79 -26.43 -0.12
CA ILE A 134 -15.64 -26.75 1.30
C ILE A 134 -16.62 -27.85 1.67
N GLN A 135 -16.06 -28.97 2.14
CA GLN A 135 -16.81 -30.13 2.58
C GLN A 135 -16.35 -30.54 3.98
N PHE A 136 -17.25 -30.47 4.97
CA PHE A 136 -16.95 -30.78 6.38
C PHE A 136 -16.99 -32.28 6.70
N LEU A 137 -17.01 -33.14 5.69
CA LEU A 137 -17.10 -34.60 5.86
C LEU A 137 -15.80 -35.19 6.42
N ASN A 138 -14.66 -34.69 5.96
CA ASN A 138 -13.33 -35.22 6.27
C ASN A 138 -12.40 -34.13 6.78
N SER A 139 -11.52 -34.47 7.71
CA SER A 139 -10.42 -33.57 8.07
C SER A 139 -9.37 -33.58 6.95
N ILE A 140 -9.09 -32.42 6.38
CA ILE A 140 -8.25 -32.28 5.19
C ILE A 140 -7.26 -31.13 5.41
N LYS A 141 -6.02 -31.31 4.94
CA LYS A 141 -5.00 -30.27 4.83
C LYS A 141 -4.50 -30.23 3.40
N GLU A 142 -4.67 -29.10 2.74
CA GLU A 142 -4.30 -28.89 1.35
C GLU A 142 -3.61 -27.54 1.20
N ASN A 143 -2.48 -27.55 0.49
CA ASN A 143 -1.80 -26.35 0.02
C ASN A 143 -1.98 -26.30 -1.49
N MET A 144 -2.78 -25.35 -1.94
CA MET A 144 -3.09 -25.14 -3.34
C MET A 144 -2.26 -23.98 -3.89
N LEU A 145 -1.89 -24.04 -5.16
CA LEU A 145 -1.21 -22.98 -5.87
C LEU A 145 -2.23 -22.22 -6.71
N MET A 146 -2.25 -20.89 -6.59
CA MET A 146 -3.09 -20.02 -7.39
C MET A 146 -2.23 -18.96 -8.07
N GLN A 147 -2.47 -18.76 -9.37
CA GLN A 147 -1.88 -17.67 -10.11
C GLN A 147 -2.88 -16.51 -10.18
N PHE A 148 -2.41 -15.31 -9.88
CA PHE A 148 -3.18 -14.08 -10.07
C PHE A 148 -2.30 -13.05 -10.75
N GLU A 149 -2.66 -12.68 -11.99
CA GLU A 149 -1.81 -11.94 -12.92
C GLU A 149 -0.46 -12.66 -13.16
N GLU A 150 0.66 -11.98 -12.96
CA GLU A 150 2.03 -12.52 -13.08
C GLU A 150 2.57 -13.08 -11.75
N GLU A 151 1.76 -13.10 -10.69
CA GLU A 151 2.20 -13.48 -9.34
C GLU A 151 1.59 -14.82 -8.90
N LEU A 152 2.28 -15.52 -8.01
CA LEU A 152 1.85 -16.80 -7.45
C LEU A 152 1.49 -16.67 -5.97
N TYR A 153 0.52 -17.46 -5.54
CA TYR A 153 0.05 -17.51 -4.15
C TYR A 153 -0.18 -18.95 -3.72
N ILE A 154 0.19 -19.28 -2.49
CA ILE A 154 -0.13 -20.54 -1.82
C ILE A 154 -1.35 -20.32 -0.94
N ILE A 155 -2.35 -21.16 -1.11
CA ILE A 155 -3.58 -21.17 -0.33
C ILE A 155 -3.55 -22.40 0.56
N ARG A 156 -3.48 -22.16 1.86
CA ARG A 156 -3.47 -23.21 2.88
C ARG A 156 -4.89 -23.40 3.38
N LYS A 157 -5.50 -24.52 3.01
CA LYS A 157 -6.83 -24.95 3.42
C LYS A 157 -6.70 -26.06 4.47
N GLU A 158 -7.37 -25.87 5.60
CA GLU A 158 -7.43 -26.84 6.67
C GLU A 158 -8.88 -26.99 7.15
N ILE A 159 -9.40 -28.21 7.11
CA ILE A 159 -10.72 -28.56 7.62
C ILE A 159 -10.50 -29.54 8.77
N ASP A 160 -11.07 -29.24 9.92
CA ASP A 160 -11.20 -30.17 11.04
C ASP A 160 -12.67 -30.61 11.13
N SER A 161 -13.00 -31.81 10.63
CA SER A 161 -14.37 -32.31 10.64
C SER A 161 -14.87 -32.66 12.04
N ARG A 162 -13.99 -32.90 13.02
CA ARG A 162 -14.38 -33.18 14.41
C ARG A 162 -14.89 -31.93 15.11
N GLN A 163 -14.24 -30.81 14.83
CA GLN A 163 -14.63 -29.50 15.37
C GLN A 163 -15.62 -28.77 14.45
N GLY A 164 -15.80 -29.23 13.22
CA GLY A 164 -16.59 -28.54 12.20
C GLY A 164 -15.96 -27.18 11.83
N ILE A 165 -14.63 -27.10 11.80
CA ILE A 165 -13.91 -25.84 11.63
C ILE A 165 -13.19 -25.83 10.28
N PHE A 166 -13.40 -24.76 9.53
CA PHE A 166 -12.65 -24.43 8.34
C PHE A 166 -11.65 -23.32 8.66
N THR A 167 -10.41 -23.51 8.22
CA THR A 167 -9.33 -22.55 8.36
C THR A 167 -8.66 -22.32 7.01
N CYS A 168 -8.42 -21.07 6.64
CA CYS A 168 -7.76 -20.73 5.39
C CYS A 168 -6.79 -19.56 5.55
N SER A 169 -5.62 -19.67 4.94
CA SER A 169 -4.69 -18.56 4.77
C SER A 169 -4.14 -18.50 3.34
N VAL A 170 -3.77 -17.30 2.91
CA VAL A 170 -3.17 -17.04 1.60
C VAL A 170 -1.79 -16.44 1.83
N GLU A 171 -0.81 -16.96 1.13
CA GLU A 171 0.61 -16.58 1.22
C GLU A 171 1.11 -16.24 -0.18
N HIS A 172 1.80 -15.12 -0.34
CA HIS A 172 2.40 -14.75 -1.64
C HIS A 172 3.70 -15.53 -1.84
N VAL A 173 3.82 -16.15 -3.01
CA VAL A 173 5.06 -16.77 -3.47
C VAL A 173 5.81 -15.70 -4.24
N ILE A 174 6.94 -15.28 -3.69
CA ILE A 174 7.64 -14.13 -4.24
C ILE A 174 8.34 -14.53 -5.54
N GLN A 175 7.91 -13.90 -6.64
CA GLN A 175 8.47 -14.09 -7.97
C GLN A 175 9.17 -12.84 -8.51
N THR A 176 8.96 -11.67 -7.90
CA THR A 176 9.52 -10.37 -8.27
C THR A 176 10.06 -9.64 -7.04
N GLU A 177 11.03 -8.71 -7.20
CA GLU A 177 11.83 -8.10 -6.11
C GLU A 177 11.09 -7.18 -5.11
N LEU A 178 9.77 -7.28 -4.99
CA LEU A 178 8.99 -6.41 -4.11
C LEU A 178 8.20 -7.24 -3.09
N PRO A 179 8.32 -6.96 -1.77
CA PRO A 179 7.36 -7.48 -0.82
C PRO A 179 6.08 -6.65 -0.95
N LYS A 180 5.05 -7.18 -1.61
CA LYS A 180 3.73 -6.55 -1.58
C LYS A 180 2.89 -7.27 -0.56
N SER A 181 2.86 -6.73 0.65
CA SER A 181 1.76 -7.02 1.57
C SER A 181 0.46 -6.82 0.79
N PHE A 182 -0.27 -7.89 0.55
CA PHE A 182 -1.55 -7.84 -0.12
C PHE A 182 -2.64 -8.03 0.91
N ASN A 183 -3.83 -7.59 0.55
CA ASN A 183 -5.02 -7.94 1.27
C ASN A 183 -5.74 -9.05 0.53
N TYR A 184 -6.38 -9.94 1.25
CA TYR A 184 -7.30 -10.89 0.64
C TYR A 184 -8.54 -11.03 1.50
N TYR A 185 -9.63 -11.40 0.84
CA TYR A 185 -10.81 -11.92 1.50
C TYR A 185 -11.28 -13.16 0.75
N ILE A 186 -11.94 -14.02 1.49
CA ILE A 186 -12.65 -15.19 0.98
C ILE A 186 -14.12 -14.82 0.90
N ARG A 187 -14.68 -14.85 -0.30
CA ARG A 187 -16.12 -14.82 -0.52
C ARG A 187 -16.62 -16.26 -0.49
N PHE A 188 -17.60 -16.53 0.34
CA PHE A 188 -18.30 -17.81 0.34
C PHE A 188 -19.57 -17.64 -0.47
N GLU A 189 -19.85 -18.60 -1.34
CA GLU A 189 -21.05 -18.65 -2.17
C GLU A 189 -21.67 -20.05 -2.11
N THR A 190 -22.96 -20.12 -2.41
CA THR A 190 -23.66 -21.38 -2.60
C THR A 190 -23.30 -21.98 -3.97
N GLY A 191 -23.46 -23.29 -4.14
CA GLY A 191 -23.13 -23.95 -5.41
C GLY A 191 -23.83 -23.37 -6.65
N ASP A 192 -24.99 -22.72 -6.46
CA ASP A 192 -25.76 -22.01 -7.49
C ASP A 192 -25.54 -20.48 -7.51
N SER A 193 -24.62 -19.96 -6.68
CA SER A 193 -24.24 -18.54 -6.53
C SER A 193 -25.37 -17.60 -6.08
N THR A 194 -26.51 -18.13 -5.59
CA THR A 194 -27.67 -17.34 -5.18
C THR A 194 -27.41 -16.55 -3.90
N HIS A 195 -26.68 -17.13 -2.95
CA HIS A 195 -26.33 -16.48 -1.68
C HIS A 195 -24.81 -16.41 -1.54
N HIS A 196 -24.31 -15.29 -1.01
CA HIS A 196 -22.89 -15.12 -0.75
C HIS A 196 -22.64 -14.21 0.45
N PHE A 197 -21.50 -14.41 1.10
CA PHE A 197 -21.01 -13.50 2.12
C PHE A 197 -19.47 -13.40 2.06
N ASN A 198 -18.93 -12.26 2.46
CA ASN A 198 -17.48 -12.01 2.46
C ASN A 198 -16.90 -12.19 3.87
N SER A 199 -15.70 -12.76 3.92
CA SER A 199 -14.91 -12.78 5.15
C SER A 199 -14.23 -11.45 5.43
N VAL A 200 -13.75 -11.31 6.66
CA VAL A 200 -12.91 -10.17 7.08
C VAL A 200 -11.64 -10.12 6.23
N GLN A 201 -11.34 -8.92 5.72
CA GLN A 201 -10.11 -8.63 4.99
C GLN A 201 -8.89 -8.92 5.87
N ARG A 202 -7.92 -9.68 5.34
CA ARG A 202 -6.67 -9.99 6.03
C ARG A 202 -5.49 -9.40 5.26
N SER A 203 -4.57 -8.79 5.99
CA SER A 203 -3.30 -8.31 5.47
C SER A 203 -2.23 -9.36 5.69
N THR A 204 -1.47 -9.69 4.65
CA THR A 204 -0.32 -10.58 4.78
C THR A 204 0.94 -9.75 4.95
N SER A 205 1.54 -9.82 6.14
CA SER A 205 2.87 -9.28 6.45
C SER A 205 3.82 -10.46 6.69
N PRO A 206 5.14 -10.32 6.41
CA PRO A 206 6.14 -11.35 6.73
C PRO A 206 6.08 -11.87 8.17
N ASP A 207 5.54 -11.07 9.10
CA ASP A 207 5.50 -11.34 10.54
C ASP A 207 4.14 -11.85 11.09
N PHE A 208 3.11 -12.02 10.25
CA PHE A 208 1.75 -12.40 10.71
C PHE A 208 1.14 -13.55 9.89
N ASP A 209 1.09 -14.76 10.49
CA ASP A 209 0.37 -15.93 9.95
C ASP A 209 -1.03 -16.02 10.59
N GLU A 210 -1.87 -15.02 10.33
CA GLU A 210 -3.27 -15.05 10.76
C GLU A 210 -4.14 -15.82 9.79
N LYS A 211 -4.70 -16.94 10.26
CA LYS A 211 -5.61 -17.76 9.49
C LYS A 211 -7.06 -17.33 9.71
N ILE A 212 -7.84 -17.26 8.63
CA ILE A 212 -9.28 -17.05 8.69
C ILE A 212 -9.93 -18.33 9.20
N LYS A 213 -10.77 -18.24 10.23
CA LYS A 213 -11.43 -19.37 10.87
C LYS A 213 -12.95 -19.21 10.84
N TYR A 214 -13.67 -20.22 10.37
CA TYR A 214 -15.13 -20.29 10.39
C TYR A 214 -15.61 -21.64 10.88
N SER A 215 -16.71 -21.67 11.62
CA SER A 215 -17.40 -22.91 11.95
C SER A 215 -18.42 -23.26 10.86
N ALA A 216 -18.68 -24.56 10.68
CA ALA A 216 -19.66 -25.06 9.72
C ALA A 216 -21.07 -24.50 9.99
N SER A 217 -21.45 -24.33 11.26
CA SER A 217 -22.73 -23.73 11.65
C SER A 217 -22.82 -22.27 11.22
N ASP A 218 -21.77 -21.47 11.44
CA ASP A 218 -21.78 -20.06 11.06
C ASP A 218 -21.89 -19.87 9.55
N LEU A 219 -21.18 -20.71 8.77
CA LEU A 219 -21.23 -20.66 7.32
C LEU A 219 -22.61 -21.03 6.80
N ARG A 220 -23.23 -22.09 7.35
CA ARG A 220 -24.57 -22.53 6.95
C ARG A 220 -25.63 -21.50 7.32
N GLU A 221 -25.57 -20.91 8.50
CA GLU A 221 -26.49 -19.86 8.91
C GLU A 221 -26.39 -18.64 7.98
N LYS A 222 -25.17 -18.17 7.68
CA LYS A 222 -24.95 -17.01 6.81
C LYS A 222 -25.29 -17.24 5.34
N LEU A 223 -25.27 -18.49 4.88
CA LEU A 223 -25.53 -18.87 3.49
C LEU A 223 -26.92 -19.53 3.29
N ASN A 224 -27.78 -19.51 4.30
CA ASN A 224 -29.11 -20.09 4.26
C ASN A 224 -29.12 -21.61 3.96
N ASP A 225 -28.33 -22.35 4.73
CA ASP A 225 -28.16 -23.82 4.73
C ASP A 225 -27.96 -24.46 3.34
N PRO A 226 -26.86 -24.13 2.64
CA PRO A 226 -26.64 -24.61 1.29
C PRO A 226 -26.15 -26.05 1.25
N ALA A 227 -26.52 -26.77 0.18
CA ALA A 227 -26.03 -28.12 -0.09
C ALA A 227 -24.50 -28.16 -0.36
N VAL A 228 -23.97 -27.11 -1.00
CA VAL A 228 -22.55 -26.97 -1.35
C VAL A 228 -22.09 -25.55 -1.04
N ILE A 229 -20.94 -25.44 -0.36
CA ILE A 229 -20.28 -24.17 -0.06
C ILE A 229 -19.04 -24.07 -0.95
N VAL A 230 -18.96 -23.01 -1.74
CA VAL A 230 -17.80 -22.69 -2.58
C VAL A 230 -17.10 -21.47 -1.97
N ALA A 231 -15.79 -21.57 -1.79
CA ALA A 231 -14.96 -20.44 -1.38
C ALA A 231 -14.23 -19.88 -2.60
N CYS A 232 -14.40 -18.58 -2.83
CA CYS A 232 -13.72 -17.79 -3.84
C CYS A 232 -12.69 -16.89 -3.15
N ILE A 233 -11.43 -16.96 -3.56
CA ILE A 233 -10.37 -16.11 -3.02
C ILE A 233 -10.22 -14.88 -3.89
N GLU A 234 -10.29 -13.71 -3.25
CA GLU A 234 -10.16 -12.43 -3.92
C GLU A 234 -8.94 -11.70 -3.36
N ILE A 235 -7.92 -11.56 -4.21
CA ILE A 235 -6.69 -10.86 -3.87
C ILE A 235 -6.87 -9.38 -4.22
N LEU A 236 -6.74 -8.55 -3.20
CA LEU A 236 -6.58 -7.11 -3.32
C LEU A 236 -5.10 -6.78 -3.23
N LYS A 237 -4.46 -6.50 -4.36
CA LYS A 237 -3.11 -5.94 -4.35
C LYS A 237 -3.16 -4.53 -3.75
N THR A 238 -2.97 -4.42 -2.44
CA THR A 238 -2.37 -3.22 -1.87
C THR A 238 -0.93 -3.23 -2.35
N HIS A 239 -0.65 -2.47 -3.39
CA HIS A 239 0.70 -1.93 -3.48
C HIS A 239 0.85 -1.02 -2.26
N ILE A 240 1.33 -1.58 -1.15
CA ILE A 240 2.20 -0.80 -0.30
C ILE A 240 3.48 -0.73 -1.13
N ASP A 241 3.56 0.29 -1.98
CA ASP A 241 4.88 0.72 -2.41
C ASP A 241 5.68 0.94 -1.11
N GLU A 242 6.96 0.58 -1.05
CA GLU A 242 7.79 0.73 0.16
C GLU A 242 7.89 2.19 0.68
N ASP A 243 7.19 3.13 0.04
CA ASP A 243 6.89 4.47 0.53
C ASP A 243 5.65 4.56 1.46
N ASP A 244 4.75 3.59 1.51
CA ASP A 244 3.47 3.67 2.25
C ASP A 244 3.48 3.06 3.67
N VAL A 245 4.61 2.46 4.12
CA VAL A 245 4.93 2.32 5.56
C VAL A 245 5.66 3.58 6.08
N LYS A 246 5.73 4.64 5.28
CA LYS A 246 6.01 5.99 5.79
C LYS A 246 4.73 6.78 6.04
N ILE A 247 4.03 6.38 7.10
CA ILE A 247 3.75 7.39 8.14
C ILE A 247 5.08 7.61 8.89
N LYS A 248 6.09 8.13 8.20
CA LYS A 248 7.39 8.52 8.78
C LYS A 248 7.54 10.01 8.49
N THR A 249 6.91 10.91 9.24
CA THR A 249 6.75 10.90 10.69
C THR A 249 5.88 12.11 10.99
N ALA A 250 4.59 11.92 11.28
CA ALA A 250 3.86 12.94 12.00
C ALA A 250 4.45 12.95 13.41
N PHE A 251 5.34 13.89 13.68
CA PHE A 251 5.84 14.05 15.03
C PHE A 251 4.73 14.70 15.84
N LYS A 252 4.21 13.98 16.83
CA LYS A 252 3.36 14.56 17.87
C LYS A 252 4.29 15.16 18.91
N ASN A 253 4.22 16.48 19.10
CA ASN A 253 5.08 17.22 20.04
C ASN A 253 6.59 16.97 19.86
N PRO A 254 7.17 17.12 18.65
CA PRO A 254 8.63 17.11 18.53
C PRO A 254 9.24 18.29 19.27
N GLU A 255 10.49 18.13 19.69
CA GLU A 255 11.36 19.28 19.98
C GLU A 255 11.62 20.04 18.68
N VAL A 256 10.77 21.03 18.41
CA VAL A 256 10.92 21.94 17.27
C VAL A 256 11.96 23.00 17.65
N ASP A 257 13.00 23.15 16.84
CA ASP A 257 13.93 24.26 16.95
C ASP A 257 13.30 25.53 16.37
N TRP A 258 12.58 26.26 17.22
CA TRP A 258 11.90 27.51 16.86
C TRP A 258 12.85 28.63 16.44
N ASN A 259 14.07 28.64 16.97
CA ASN A 259 15.07 29.65 16.62
C ASN A 259 15.53 29.44 15.18
N LEU A 260 15.79 28.19 14.80
CA LEU A 260 16.16 27.85 13.42
C LEU A 260 15.01 28.09 12.43
N LEU A 261 13.76 27.80 12.81
CA LEU A 261 12.60 28.05 11.96
C LEU A 261 12.33 29.55 11.73
N ALA A 262 12.62 30.41 12.71
CA ALA A 262 12.48 31.85 12.55
C ALA A 262 13.36 32.41 11.42
N GLU A 263 14.55 31.83 11.20
CA GLU A 263 15.45 32.16 10.09
C GLU A 263 14.94 31.69 8.72
N LEU A 264 13.93 30.80 8.70
CA LEU A 264 13.35 30.23 7.48
C LEU A 264 12.03 30.89 7.07
N VAL A 265 11.66 32.02 7.66
CA VAL A 265 10.44 32.74 7.30
C VAL A 265 10.66 33.55 6.02
N CYS A 266 9.77 33.40 5.04
CA CYS A 266 9.82 34.20 3.83
C CYS A 266 9.45 35.66 4.13
N PRO A 267 10.24 36.66 3.71
CA PRO A 267 9.97 38.08 4.00
C PRO A 267 8.76 38.66 3.25
N VAL A 268 8.12 37.88 2.38
CA VAL A 268 6.98 38.31 1.56
C VAL A 268 5.67 37.77 2.12
N CYS A 269 5.55 36.44 2.24
CA CYS A 269 4.33 35.80 2.74
C CYS A 269 4.33 35.52 4.24
N PHE A 270 5.46 35.69 4.93
CA PHE A 270 5.63 35.36 6.35
C PHE A 270 5.38 33.89 6.71
N GLU A 271 5.33 33.01 5.71
CA GLU A 271 5.28 31.56 5.88
C GLU A 271 6.69 30.95 5.85
N TYR A 272 6.84 29.75 6.41
CA TYR A 272 8.09 29.01 6.33
C TYR A 272 8.45 28.66 4.88
N MET A 273 9.71 28.88 4.52
CA MET A 273 10.24 28.55 3.20
C MET A 273 10.40 27.04 3.05
N HIS A 274 9.88 26.51 1.94
CA HIS A 274 10.07 25.12 1.54
C HIS A 274 10.75 25.07 0.17
N PRO A 275 11.54 24.03 -0.12
CA PRO A 275 12.08 23.80 -1.47
C PRO A 275 10.97 23.84 -2.54
N PRO A 276 11.20 24.49 -3.70
CA PRO A 276 12.40 25.26 -4.06
C PRO A 276 12.50 26.63 -3.37
N ILE A 277 13.73 27.04 -3.01
CA ILE A 277 14.06 28.31 -2.37
C ILE A 277 15.01 29.12 -3.25
N PHE A 278 14.66 30.37 -3.53
CA PHE A 278 15.43 31.27 -4.39
C PHE A 278 16.18 32.29 -3.56
N GLN A 279 17.26 32.84 -4.11
CA GLN A 279 18.05 33.87 -3.43
C GLN A 279 18.42 35.02 -4.34
N CYS A 280 18.55 36.21 -3.76
CA CYS A 280 19.11 37.35 -4.47
C CYS A 280 20.64 37.30 -4.52
N ILE A 281 21.25 38.19 -5.31
CA ILE A 281 22.71 38.30 -5.44
C ILE A 281 23.45 38.58 -4.12
N LYS A 282 22.74 39.06 -3.09
CA LYS A 282 23.28 39.32 -1.74
C LYS A 282 22.92 38.22 -0.72
N GLY A 283 22.26 37.14 -1.15
CA GLY A 283 21.97 35.98 -0.30
C GLY A 283 20.63 35.97 0.44
N HIS A 284 19.75 36.98 0.28
CA HIS A 284 18.42 36.95 0.90
C HIS A 284 17.50 35.94 0.19
N SER A 285 16.93 35.01 0.96
CA SER A 285 16.09 33.94 0.46
C SER A 285 14.61 34.30 0.38
N ILE A 286 13.92 33.72 -0.61
CA ILE A 286 12.47 33.80 -0.79
C ILE A 286 11.90 32.44 -1.23
N CYS A 287 10.64 32.17 -0.88
CA CYS A 287 9.98 30.92 -1.26
C CYS A 287 9.59 30.91 -2.75
N SER A 288 9.38 29.70 -3.28
CA SER A 288 8.93 29.48 -4.65
C SER A 288 7.63 30.19 -5.02
N SER A 289 6.67 30.26 -4.10
CA SER A 289 5.37 30.90 -4.32
C SER A 289 5.47 32.42 -4.47
N CYS A 290 6.43 33.06 -3.79
CA CYS A 290 6.61 34.51 -3.84
C CYS A 290 7.56 34.96 -4.94
N LYS A 291 8.49 34.10 -5.39
CA LYS A 291 9.43 34.40 -6.49
C LYS A 291 8.78 35.05 -7.74
N PRO A 292 7.63 34.60 -8.26
CA PRO A 292 7.00 35.25 -9.42
C PRO A 292 6.33 36.59 -9.10
N GLN A 293 6.08 36.90 -7.83
CA GLN A 293 5.38 38.11 -7.39
C GLN A 293 6.32 39.28 -7.09
N VAL A 294 7.63 39.02 -7.02
CA VAL A 294 8.64 40.02 -6.67
C VAL A 294 9.74 40.09 -7.73
N VAL A 295 10.07 41.31 -8.15
CA VAL A 295 11.10 41.57 -9.16
C VAL A 295 12.43 41.94 -8.49
N PRO A 296 12.54 43.01 -7.67
CA PRO A 296 13.69 43.21 -6.81
C PRO A 296 13.53 42.46 -5.48
N CYS A 297 14.65 42.11 -4.84
CA CYS A 297 14.67 41.55 -3.50
C CYS A 297 13.94 42.48 -2.51
N PRO A 298 12.94 42.00 -1.75
CA PRO A 298 12.18 42.84 -0.83
C PRO A 298 13.03 43.38 0.33
N VAL A 299 14.15 42.73 0.65
CA VAL A 299 15.05 43.12 1.75
C VAL A 299 16.10 44.13 1.30
N CYS A 300 16.82 43.84 0.20
CA CYS A 300 17.99 44.64 -0.20
C CYS A 300 17.88 45.30 -1.57
N ARG A 301 16.74 45.15 -2.25
CA ARG A 301 16.45 45.63 -3.61
C ARG A 301 17.35 45.10 -4.73
N GLY A 302 18.25 44.16 -4.43
CA GLY A 302 19.11 43.50 -5.42
C GLY A 302 18.35 42.52 -6.32
N GLU A 303 18.93 42.16 -7.45
CA GLU A 303 18.35 41.22 -8.41
C GLU A 303 18.14 39.83 -7.78
N ILE A 304 16.96 39.25 -7.98
CA ILE A 304 16.66 37.87 -7.60
C ILE A 304 16.89 36.97 -8.82
N ARG A 305 17.99 36.22 -8.79
CA ARG A 305 18.32 35.27 -9.85
C ARG A 305 17.35 34.09 -9.88
N SER A 306 17.26 33.42 -11.02
CA SER A 306 16.51 32.16 -11.17
C SER A 306 17.22 30.95 -10.56
N THR A 307 18.44 31.13 -10.04
CA THR A 307 19.21 30.08 -9.34
C THR A 307 18.62 29.76 -7.98
N GLN A 308 18.39 28.48 -7.72
CA GLN A 308 17.94 27.93 -6.46
C GLN A 308 19.08 27.86 -5.43
N ASN A 309 18.75 27.97 -4.15
CA ASN A 309 19.68 27.75 -3.06
C ASN A 309 19.64 26.28 -2.62
N PHE A 310 20.30 25.41 -3.38
CA PHE A 310 20.33 23.96 -3.13
C PHE A 310 20.86 23.58 -1.74
N LEU A 311 21.76 24.38 -1.16
CA LEU A 311 22.26 24.13 0.19
C LEU A 311 21.15 24.33 1.22
N LEU A 312 20.45 25.46 1.16
CA LEU A 312 19.33 25.74 2.05
C LEU A 312 18.18 24.75 1.81
N GLU A 313 17.94 24.34 0.56
CA GLU A 313 16.97 23.28 0.24
C GLU A 313 17.34 21.93 0.87
N ASN A 314 18.62 21.54 0.83
CA ASN A 314 19.10 20.31 1.47
C ASN A 314 18.96 20.34 3.00
N ILE A 315 19.17 21.51 3.63
CA ILE A 315 18.98 21.70 5.07
C ILE A 315 17.49 21.65 5.42
N THR A 316 16.69 22.50 4.76
CA THR A 316 15.23 22.58 4.97
C THR A 316 14.52 21.25 4.69
N GLY A 317 15.00 20.45 3.74
CA GLY A 317 14.48 19.11 3.45
C GLY A 317 14.68 18.08 4.57
N ARG A 318 15.59 18.33 5.51
CA ARG A 318 15.84 17.46 6.68
C ARG A 318 15.17 17.97 7.96
N MET A 319 14.60 19.18 7.93
CA MET A 319 13.95 19.81 9.07
C MET A 319 12.50 19.36 9.25
N ILE A 320 12.02 19.53 10.48
CA ILE A 320 10.64 19.26 10.90
C ILE A 320 9.93 20.61 11.06
N TYR A 321 8.80 20.77 10.38
CA TYR A 321 7.98 21.98 10.39
C TYR A 321 6.69 21.71 11.16
N PRO A 322 6.34 22.55 12.16
CA PRO A 322 5.03 22.51 12.76
C PRO A 322 3.98 22.95 11.74
N CYS A 323 2.77 22.41 11.86
CA CYS A 323 1.63 22.89 11.08
C CYS A 323 1.45 24.41 11.28
N LYS A 324 1.15 25.17 10.23
CA LYS A 324 0.83 26.60 10.37
C LYS A 324 -0.34 26.88 11.32
N TYR A 325 -1.25 25.92 11.50
CA TYR A 325 -2.36 25.99 12.45
C TYR A 325 -1.99 25.57 13.89
N HIS A 326 -0.70 25.42 14.22
CA HIS A 326 -0.27 25.03 15.57
C HIS A 326 -0.75 25.98 16.66
N LYS A 327 -0.85 27.28 16.37
CA LYS A 327 -1.37 28.29 17.30
C LYS A 327 -2.86 28.09 17.64
N VAL A 328 -3.60 27.40 16.76
CA VAL A 328 -5.04 27.13 16.92
C VAL A 328 -5.29 25.74 17.54
N GLY A 329 -4.23 24.94 17.73
CA GLY A 329 -4.30 23.66 18.43
C GLY A 329 -3.70 22.47 17.68
N CYS A 330 -3.21 22.64 16.45
CA CYS A 330 -2.58 21.52 15.74
C CYS A 330 -1.20 21.17 16.32
N THR A 331 -1.06 20.00 16.95
CA THR A 331 0.21 19.56 17.56
C THR A 331 1.09 18.74 16.62
N LEU A 332 0.74 18.67 15.34
CA LEU A 332 1.43 17.85 14.35
C LEU A 332 2.52 18.64 13.64
N ALA A 333 3.64 17.97 13.40
CA ALA A 333 4.74 18.49 12.62
C ALA A 333 5.25 17.43 11.64
N PHE A 334 5.75 17.87 10.49
CA PHE A 334 6.11 17.02 9.35
C PHE A 334 7.38 17.53 8.66
N LYS A 335 7.96 16.74 7.76
CA LYS A 335 9.03 17.22 6.87
C LYS A 335 8.48 18.21 5.84
N SER A 336 9.37 19.00 5.23
CA SER A 336 9.01 20.07 4.27
C SER A 336 8.15 19.61 3.09
N THR A 337 8.31 18.37 2.63
CA THR A 337 7.56 17.80 1.50
C THR A 337 6.14 17.38 1.87
N GLU A 338 5.91 17.05 3.15
CA GLU A 338 4.68 16.42 3.63
C GLU A 338 3.77 17.42 4.34
N ILE A 339 4.34 18.48 4.94
CA ILE A 339 3.60 19.47 5.73
C ILE A 339 2.49 20.15 4.93
N ARG A 340 2.70 20.43 3.64
CA ARG A 340 1.68 21.04 2.76
C ARG A 340 0.47 20.13 2.56
N ALA A 341 0.69 18.83 2.41
CA ALA A 341 -0.41 17.87 2.27
C ALA A 341 -1.26 17.82 3.55
N HIS A 342 -0.60 17.82 4.71
CA HIS A 342 -1.29 17.93 6.00
C HIS A 342 -2.06 19.24 6.13
N GLU A 343 -1.46 20.39 5.82
CA GLU A 343 -2.12 21.70 5.96
C GLU A 343 -3.36 21.87 5.08
N ASN A 344 -3.47 21.14 3.97
CA ASN A 344 -4.66 21.13 3.13
C ASN A 344 -5.82 20.31 3.71
N CYS A 345 -5.54 19.40 4.65
CA CYS A 345 -6.53 18.52 5.26
C CYS A 345 -6.57 18.63 6.81
N CYS A 346 -5.87 19.62 7.36
CA CYS A 346 -5.74 19.83 8.79
C CYS A 346 -7.09 20.21 9.41
N GLU A 347 -7.45 19.56 10.52
CA GLU A 347 -8.72 19.81 11.22
C GLU A 347 -8.86 21.24 11.75
N PHE A 348 -7.73 21.90 12.02
CA PHE A 348 -7.69 23.27 12.53
C PHE A 348 -7.62 24.33 11.40
N GLY A 349 -7.58 23.90 10.15
CA GLY A 349 -7.51 24.76 8.97
C GLY A 349 -8.84 24.91 8.24
N PRO A 350 -9.02 25.96 7.42
CA PRO A 350 -10.14 26.03 6.49
C PRO A 350 -9.98 25.01 5.36
N TYR A 351 -11.07 24.36 4.99
CA TYR A 351 -11.16 23.40 3.89
C TYR A 351 -11.48 24.10 2.57
N ASN A 352 -10.86 23.65 1.49
CA ASN A 352 -11.27 24.04 0.14
C ASN A 352 -12.51 23.24 -0.27
N CYS A 353 -13.38 23.81 -1.11
CA CYS A 353 -14.49 23.09 -1.69
C CYS A 353 -13.98 21.85 -2.49
N PRO A 354 -14.60 20.66 -2.35
CA PRO A 354 -14.25 19.47 -3.16
C PRO A 354 -14.30 19.69 -4.66
N MET A 355 -15.16 20.62 -5.07
CA MET A 355 -15.42 21.00 -6.46
C MET A 355 -14.57 22.19 -6.92
N ALA A 356 -13.60 22.65 -6.12
CA ALA A 356 -12.77 23.81 -6.44
C ALA A 356 -12.09 23.76 -7.82
N GLU A 357 -11.54 22.61 -8.20
CA GLU A 357 -10.87 22.42 -9.51
C GLU A 357 -11.84 22.07 -10.65
N ILE A 358 -13.10 21.78 -10.32
CA ILE A 358 -14.12 21.33 -11.28
C ILE A 358 -15.00 22.52 -11.70
N GLU A 359 -15.44 23.32 -10.71
CA GLU A 359 -16.33 24.48 -10.89
C GLU A 359 -15.64 25.82 -10.63
N ASN A 360 -14.31 25.84 -10.46
CA ASN A 360 -13.56 27.05 -10.05
C ASN A 360 -14.09 27.69 -8.75
N CYS A 361 -14.60 26.88 -7.82
CA CYS A 361 -15.02 27.34 -6.51
C CYS A 361 -13.79 27.67 -5.63
N THR A 362 -13.51 28.95 -5.43
CA THR A 362 -12.28 29.43 -4.74
C THR A 362 -12.46 29.71 -3.25
N GLU A 363 -13.68 29.59 -2.74
CA GLU A 363 -13.99 29.88 -1.35
C GLU A 363 -13.45 28.81 -0.39
N LYS A 364 -13.12 29.26 0.82
CA LYS A 364 -12.55 28.45 1.89
C LYS A 364 -13.51 28.43 3.07
N PHE A 365 -13.76 27.24 3.60
CA PHE A 365 -14.85 27.01 4.54
C PHE A 365 -14.37 26.34 5.82
N THR A 366 -15.09 26.58 6.92
CA THR A 366 -14.95 25.74 8.11
C THR A 366 -15.63 24.38 7.88
N LYS A 367 -15.36 23.40 8.75
CA LYS A 367 -16.02 22.09 8.71
C LYS A 367 -17.55 22.19 8.84
N ALA A 368 -18.05 23.20 9.55
CA ALA A 368 -19.48 23.40 9.74
C ALA A 368 -20.13 24.02 8.49
N ASP A 369 -19.45 25.00 7.87
CA ASP A 369 -20.02 25.78 6.77
C ASP A 369 -19.93 25.05 5.42
N ILE A 370 -18.96 24.16 5.25
CA ILE A 370 -18.73 23.46 3.97
C ILE A 370 -19.91 22.56 3.56
N ILE A 371 -20.65 21.99 4.52
CA ILE A 371 -21.86 21.22 4.23
C ILE A 371 -22.92 22.12 3.59
N GLY A 372 -23.21 23.25 4.23
CA GLY A 372 -24.21 24.21 3.74
C GLY A 372 -23.80 24.83 2.41
N HIS A 373 -22.50 25.08 2.20
CA HIS A 373 -22.01 25.54 0.90
C HIS A 373 -22.30 24.54 -0.22
N ILE A 374 -21.97 23.25 -0.02
CA ILE A 374 -22.18 22.21 -1.03
C ILE A 374 -23.67 22.02 -1.30
N GLU A 375 -24.52 22.00 -0.26
CA GLU A 375 -25.97 21.86 -0.39
C GLU A 375 -26.62 23.00 -1.20
N ASN A 376 -26.10 24.24 -1.11
CA ASN A 376 -26.70 25.39 -1.79
C ASN A 376 -26.08 25.71 -3.16
N ASN A 377 -24.80 25.36 -3.39
CA ASN A 377 -24.06 25.79 -4.58
C ASN A 377 -23.64 24.63 -5.50
N HIS A 378 -23.73 23.38 -5.02
CA HIS A 378 -23.27 22.17 -5.73
C HIS A 378 -24.25 21.00 -5.55
N GLU A 379 -25.55 21.29 -5.49
CA GLU A 379 -26.60 20.29 -5.23
C GLU A 379 -26.59 19.16 -6.28
N GLU A 380 -26.30 19.49 -7.54
CA GLU A 380 -26.23 18.56 -8.66
C GLU A 380 -25.13 17.49 -8.54
N TYR A 381 -24.13 17.74 -7.69
CA TYR A 381 -23.03 16.81 -7.42
C TYR A 381 -23.33 15.87 -6.24
N ILE A 382 -24.40 16.11 -5.48
CA ILE A 382 -24.72 15.34 -4.27
C ILE A 382 -25.40 14.02 -4.62
N LEU A 383 -24.82 12.90 -4.17
CA LEU A 383 -25.43 11.58 -4.26
C LEU A 383 -26.36 11.34 -3.07
N GLN A 384 -27.67 11.48 -3.29
CA GLN A 384 -28.66 11.25 -2.22
C GLN A 384 -28.86 9.77 -1.86
N ASN A 385 -28.76 8.86 -2.84
CA ASN A 385 -29.02 7.41 -2.65
C ASN A 385 -27.85 6.51 -3.08
N GLY A 386 -26.67 7.09 -3.33
CA GLY A 386 -25.50 6.34 -3.80
C GLY A 386 -25.61 5.76 -5.22
N LYS A 387 -26.80 5.71 -5.82
CA LYS A 387 -26.99 5.17 -7.17
C LYS A 387 -26.52 6.16 -8.23
N VAL A 388 -25.69 5.69 -9.16
CA VAL A 388 -25.16 6.43 -10.28
C VAL A 388 -25.49 5.69 -11.58
N SER A 389 -25.98 6.42 -12.57
CA SER A 389 -26.21 5.91 -13.93
C SER A 389 -25.50 6.81 -14.93
N ILE A 390 -24.62 6.21 -15.74
CA ILE A 390 -23.80 6.92 -16.73
C ILE A 390 -24.13 6.36 -18.12
N PRO A 391 -24.59 7.19 -19.07
CA PRO A 391 -24.79 6.76 -20.46
C PRO A 391 -23.49 6.25 -21.11
N PHE A 392 -23.60 5.17 -21.87
CA PHE A 392 -22.50 4.45 -22.51
C PHE A 392 -23.01 3.91 -23.86
N GLY A 393 -22.53 4.39 -25.02
CA GLY A 393 -23.11 3.99 -26.31
C GLY A 393 -22.64 4.74 -27.57
N ALA A 394 -23.06 4.20 -28.72
CA ALA A 394 -22.51 4.31 -30.08
C ALA A 394 -22.10 5.71 -30.56
N GLY A 395 -20.84 6.10 -30.33
CA GLY A 395 -20.29 7.31 -30.96
C GLY A 395 -19.10 7.97 -30.29
N GLY A 396 -18.52 7.37 -29.25
CA GLY A 396 -17.24 7.85 -28.72
C GLY A 396 -16.93 7.32 -27.33
N ASP A 397 -16.16 6.23 -27.27
CA ASP A 397 -15.53 5.70 -26.05
C ASP A 397 -14.34 6.61 -25.64
N GLY A 398 -14.60 7.91 -25.54
CA GLY A 398 -13.60 8.90 -25.14
C GLY A 398 -13.27 8.76 -23.66
N ASN A 399 -12.09 9.22 -23.26
CA ASN A 399 -11.75 9.32 -21.85
C ASN A 399 -12.63 10.39 -21.19
N PHE A 400 -13.29 10.04 -20.08
CA PHE A 400 -14.10 10.99 -19.32
C PHE A 400 -14.00 10.76 -17.82
N ALA A 401 -14.30 11.79 -17.04
CA ALA A 401 -14.30 11.74 -15.59
C ALA A 401 -15.56 12.41 -15.05
N LYS A 402 -16.10 11.85 -13.96
CA LYS A 402 -17.22 12.42 -13.21
C LYS A 402 -16.86 12.50 -11.74
N TYR A 403 -17.42 13.47 -11.04
CA TYR A 403 -17.16 13.70 -9.62
C TYR A 403 -18.49 13.83 -8.91
N TYR A 404 -18.53 13.34 -7.68
CA TYR A 404 -19.72 13.40 -6.86
C TYR A 404 -19.33 13.69 -5.40
N VAL A 405 -20.30 14.13 -4.63
CA VAL A 405 -20.18 14.34 -3.19
C VAL A 405 -21.17 13.42 -2.48
N ILE A 406 -20.71 12.71 -1.45
CA ILE A 406 -21.56 11.89 -0.59
C ILE A 406 -21.37 12.30 0.87
N LYS A 407 -22.48 12.41 1.59
CA LYS A 407 -22.52 12.74 3.01
C LYS A 407 -22.74 11.46 3.80
N PHE A 408 -21.84 11.17 4.74
CA PHE A 408 -21.95 9.98 5.60
C PHE A 408 -21.41 10.30 6.99
N SER A 409 -22.14 9.96 8.05
CA SER A 409 -21.73 10.18 9.45
C SER A 409 -21.26 11.62 9.77
N ASN A 410 -21.97 12.64 9.25
CA ASN A 410 -21.59 14.06 9.37
C ASN A 410 -20.17 14.37 8.83
N ARG A 411 -19.75 13.61 7.83
CA ARG A 411 -18.55 13.81 7.03
C ARG A 411 -18.92 13.92 5.57
N ILE A 412 -18.05 14.56 4.82
CA ILE A 412 -18.22 14.77 3.38
C ILE A 412 -17.10 14.02 2.68
N PHE A 413 -17.50 13.25 1.68
CA PHE A 413 -16.58 12.50 0.85
C PHE A 413 -16.77 12.91 -0.61
N LYS A 414 -15.66 13.00 -1.33
CA LYS A 414 -15.62 13.18 -2.77
C LYS A 414 -15.45 11.82 -3.42
N VAL A 415 -16.33 11.49 -4.36
CA VAL A 415 -16.23 10.27 -5.18
C VAL A 415 -15.74 10.70 -6.55
N CYS A 416 -14.60 10.17 -6.96
CA CYS A 416 -14.03 10.40 -8.28
C CYS A 416 -14.27 9.16 -9.16
N PHE A 417 -14.81 9.35 -10.35
CA PHE A 417 -14.98 8.32 -11.37
C PHE A 417 -14.19 8.69 -12.62
N LYS A 418 -13.49 7.74 -13.23
CA LYS A 418 -12.80 7.93 -14.51
C LYS A 418 -12.99 6.71 -15.42
N TYR A 419 -13.24 6.94 -16.69
CA TYR A 419 -13.10 5.94 -17.74
C TYR A 419 -11.96 6.35 -18.67
N GLU A 420 -10.95 5.49 -18.80
CA GLU A 420 -9.79 5.74 -19.65
C GLU A 420 -9.16 4.42 -20.09
N ASN A 421 -8.78 4.33 -21.37
CA ASN A 421 -8.08 3.16 -21.94
C ASN A 421 -8.81 1.83 -21.64
N ARG A 422 -10.14 1.82 -21.82
CA ARG A 422 -11.02 0.66 -21.53
C ARG A 422 -10.96 0.17 -20.08
N LYS A 423 -10.70 1.08 -19.13
CA LYS A 423 -10.69 0.80 -17.69
C LYS A 423 -11.56 1.81 -16.95
N PHE A 424 -12.32 1.31 -16.00
CA PHE A 424 -13.12 2.11 -15.07
C PHE A 424 -12.36 2.27 -13.75
N TYR A 425 -12.36 3.49 -13.22
CA TYR A 425 -11.71 3.84 -11.96
C TYR A 425 -12.71 4.50 -11.02
N TRP A 426 -12.69 4.11 -9.75
CA TRP A 426 -13.44 4.80 -8.68
C TRP A 426 -12.53 5.06 -7.49
N GLU A 427 -12.59 6.25 -6.92
CA GLU A 427 -11.84 6.62 -5.71
C GLU A 427 -12.74 7.40 -4.76
N LEU A 428 -12.60 7.16 -3.45
CA LEU A 428 -13.30 7.89 -2.40
C LEU A 428 -12.31 8.68 -1.57
N GLN A 429 -12.58 9.96 -1.39
CA GLN A 429 -11.71 10.88 -0.68
C GLN A 429 -12.45 11.60 0.45
N LEU A 430 -11.91 11.59 1.66
CA LEU A 430 -12.47 12.31 2.81
C LEU A 430 -11.99 13.77 2.82
N ILE A 431 -12.92 14.71 3.02
CA ILE A 431 -12.57 16.07 3.44
C ILE A 431 -12.31 16.05 4.95
N GLY A 432 -11.06 15.87 5.34
CA GLY A 432 -10.71 15.77 6.74
C GLY A 432 -9.34 15.15 6.97
N PRO A 433 -9.00 14.86 8.23
CA PRO A 433 -7.71 14.28 8.61
C PRO A 433 -7.44 12.95 7.91
N VAL A 434 -6.18 12.75 7.49
CA VAL A 434 -5.71 11.51 6.84
C VAL A 434 -5.98 10.27 7.71
N GLU A 435 -5.80 10.38 9.03
CA GLU A 435 -6.04 9.28 9.96
C GLU A 435 -7.52 8.89 10.07
N GLU A 436 -8.41 9.85 9.86
CA GLU A 436 -9.85 9.59 9.84
C GLU A 436 -10.28 8.93 8.53
N ALA A 437 -9.67 9.30 7.41
CA ALA A 437 -9.96 8.68 6.11
C ALA A 437 -9.76 7.16 6.13
N LYS A 438 -8.74 6.67 6.85
CA LYS A 438 -8.45 5.23 6.98
C LYS A 438 -9.58 4.42 7.61
N LYS A 439 -10.49 5.04 8.36
CA LYS A 439 -11.64 4.38 8.97
C LYS A 439 -12.76 4.09 7.99
N PHE A 440 -12.71 4.67 6.79
CA PHE A 440 -13.78 4.54 5.81
C PHE A 440 -13.32 3.77 4.57
N MET A 441 -14.26 3.07 3.95
CA MET A 441 -14.09 2.34 2.71
C MET A 441 -15.15 2.75 1.69
N LEU A 442 -14.76 2.63 0.42
CA LEU A 442 -15.63 2.75 -0.73
C LEU A 442 -16.13 1.38 -1.13
N ASP A 443 -17.45 1.25 -1.26
CA ASP A 443 -18.11 0.10 -1.86
C ASP A 443 -18.74 0.50 -3.19
N ILE A 444 -18.30 -0.14 -4.27
CA ILE A 444 -18.92 -0.04 -5.59
C ILE A 444 -19.65 -1.33 -5.90
N ASP A 445 -20.91 -1.21 -6.27
CA ASP A 445 -21.80 -2.31 -6.55
C ASP A 445 -22.45 -2.12 -7.92
N ILE A 446 -21.94 -2.82 -8.93
CA ILE A 446 -22.40 -2.76 -10.31
C ILE A 446 -23.41 -3.89 -10.49
N ILE A 447 -24.66 -3.54 -10.75
CA ILE A 447 -25.75 -4.50 -10.87
C ILE A 447 -26.22 -4.50 -12.32
N ASP A 448 -26.34 -5.70 -12.87
CA ASP A 448 -26.94 -5.91 -14.18
C ASP A 448 -28.45 -5.61 -14.15
N ASN A 449 -28.85 -4.61 -14.93
CA ASN A 449 -30.25 -4.26 -15.12
C ASN A 449 -30.91 -5.03 -16.29
N SER A 450 -30.18 -5.91 -16.99
CA SER A 450 -30.68 -6.70 -18.13
C SER A 450 -31.40 -7.99 -17.74
N GLY A 451 -31.47 -8.30 -16.44
CA GLY A 451 -32.24 -9.44 -15.91
C GLY A 451 -31.45 -10.75 -15.79
N LYS A 452 -30.13 -10.76 -16.01
CA LYS A 452 -29.27 -11.94 -15.77
C LYS A 452 -28.82 -12.06 -14.30
N ASN A 453 -29.21 -11.11 -13.44
CA ASN A 453 -28.86 -11.04 -12.02
C ASN A 453 -27.34 -11.08 -11.75
N LEU A 454 -26.54 -10.56 -12.69
CA LEU A 454 -25.11 -10.44 -12.50
C LEU A 454 -24.79 -9.24 -11.60
N ARG A 455 -23.84 -9.40 -10.69
CA ARG A 455 -23.38 -8.36 -9.77
C ARG A 455 -21.86 -8.35 -9.71
N GLN A 456 -21.25 -7.22 -9.99
CA GLN A 456 -19.82 -6.99 -9.77
C GLN A 456 -19.65 -6.03 -8.61
N TYR A 457 -19.00 -6.51 -7.55
CA TYR A 457 -18.74 -5.75 -6.35
C TYR A 457 -17.24 -5.48 -6.21
N ALA A 458 -16.88 -4.29 -5.76
CA ALA A 458 -15.51 -3.92 -5.49
C ALA A 458 -15.44 -2.97 -4.31
N ARG A 459 -14.33 -3.04 -3.57
CA ARG A 459 -14.09 -2.22 -2.39
C ARG A 459 -12.69 -1.62 -2.41
N SER A 460 -12.55 -0.38 -1.97
CA SER A 460 -11.24 0.26 -1.75
C SER A 460 -11.20 1.08 -0.48
N LEU A 461 -9.99 1.44 -0.03
CA LEU A 461 -9.81 2.33 1.11
C LEU A 461 -10.18 3.76 0.73
N CYS A 462 -10.65 4.54 1.71
CA CYS A 462 -10.81 5.97 1.53
C CYS A 462 -9.46 6.69 1.68
N GLY A 463 -9.16 7.58 0.73
CA GLY A 463 -7.99 8.46 0.79
C GLY A 463 -8.30 9.83 1.39
N PRO A 464 -7.27 10.64 1.69
CA PRO A 464 -7.47 12.06 1.94
C PRO A 464 -7.90 12.79 0.66
N ILE A 465 -8.48 13.98 0.79
CA ILE A 465 -8.76 14.84 -0.35
C ILE A 465 -7.48 15.19 -1.13
N THR A 466 -7.52 15.02 -2.45
CA THR A 466 -6.41 15.36 -3.35
C THR A 466 -6.87 16.28 -4.49
N THR A 467 -5.90 16.77 -5.24
CA THR A 467 -6.16 17.47 -6.52
C THR A 467 -6.59 16.48 -7.59
N LYS A 468 -7.17 16.98 -8.69
CA LYS A 468 -7.56 16.19 -9.87
C LYS A 468 -6.38 15.43 -10.47
N ALA A 469 -5.20 16.07 -10.52
CA ALA A 469 -3.97 15.46 -11.03
C ALA A 469 -3.46 14.30 -10.14
N GLN A 470 -3.84 14.31 -8.86
CA GLN A 470 -3.44 13.29 -7.88
C GLN A 470 -4.50 12.20 -7.67
N CYS A 471 -5.69 12.33 -8.27
CA CYS A 471 -6.69 11.27 -8.26
C CYS A 471 -6.15 10.02 -8.96
N PHE A 472 -6.50 8.84 -8.44
CA PHE A 472 -6.12 7.52 -8.94
C PHE A 472 -4.60 7.28 -8.98
N THR A 473 -3.83 8.02 -8.17
CA THR A 473 -2.37 7.83 -8.07
C THR A 473 -1.99 6.86 -6.96
N LYS A 474 -2.69 6.89 -5.82
CA LYS A 474 -2.40 6.05 -4.66
C LYS A 474 -3.09 4.69 -4.77
N LYS A 475 -2.31 3.66 -5.09
CA LYS A 475 -2.81 2.29 -5.22
C LYS A 475 -3.47 1.82 -3.91
N GLY A 476 -4.59 1.11 -4.02
CA GLY A 476 -5.40 0.66 -2.88
C GLY A 476 -6.49 1.66 -2.42
N ASN A 477 -6.39 2.93 -2.79
CA ASN A 477 -7.45 3.93 -2.54
C ASN A 477 -8.51 4.00 -3.65
N TYR A 478 -8.24 3.34 -4.78
CA TYR A 478 -9.14 3.32 -5.91
C TYR A 478 -9.36 1.92 -6.45
N ILE A 479 -10.55 1.70 -7.01
CA ILE A 479 -10.99 0.49 -7.66
C ILE A 479 -10.67 0.61 -9.15
N ILE A 480 -10.21 -0.49 -9.76
CA ILE A 480 -10.09 -0.60 -11.21
C ILE A 480 -10.93 -1.78 -11.67
N VAL A 481 -11.80 -1.56 -12.65
CA VAL A 481 -12.53 -2.65 -13.33
C VAL A 481 -12.28 -2.52 -14.83
N LEU A 482 -11.88 -3.61 -15.47
CA LEU A 482 -11.68 -3.62 -16.92
C LEU A 482 -13.02 -3.55 -17.63
N HIS A 483 -13.08 -2.84 -18.74
CA HIS A 483 -14.30 -2.77 -19.53
C HIS A 483 -14.81 -4.15 -19.92
N ASP A 484 -13.92 -5.06 -20.31
CA ASP A 484 -14.29 -6.42 -20.71
C ASP A 484 -14.85 -7.27 -19.56
N GLN A 485 -14.58 -6.93 -18.29
CA GLN A 485 -15.13 -7.64 -17.13
C GLN A 485 -16.60 -7.28 -16.89
N ILE A 486 -16.99 -6.06 -17.26
CA ILE A 486 -18.34 -5.55 -17.03
C ILE A 486 -19.07 -5.17 -18.31
N SER A 487 -18.54 -5.51 -19.49
CA SER A 487 -19.15 -5.17 -20.77
C SER A 487 -20.54 -5.77 -20.92
N GLU A 488 -20.79 -6.94 -20.30
CA GLU A 488 -22.12 -7.56 -20.26
C GLU A 488 -23.12 -6.84 -19.34
N PHE A 489 -22.63 -5.96 -18.45
CA PHE A 489 -23.45 -5.14 -17.54
C PHE A 489 -23.76 -3.77 -18.14
N ILE A 490 -23.13 -3.44 -19.28
CA ILE A 490 -23.22 -2.15 -19.93
C ILE A 490 -23.99 -2.34 -21.24
N ASN A 491 -25.27 -1.96 -21.22
CA ASN A 491 -26.09 -1.89 -22.44
C ASN A 491 -25.95 -0.49 -23.05
N GLU A 492 -26.81 0.43 -22.62
CA GLU A 492 -26.78 1.86 -22.99
C GLU A 492 -26.33 2.75 -21.82
N THR A 493 -26.29 2.19 -20.61
CA THR A 493 -25.88 2.90 -19.40
C THR A 493 -25.13 1.94 -18.48
N LEU A 494 -24.06 2.44 -17.86
CA LEU A 494 -23.42 1.79 -16.71
C LEU A 494 -24.12 2.27 -15.45
N SER A 495 -24.74 1.34 -14.72
CA SER A 495 -25.40 1.64 -13.44
C SER A 495 -24.66 0.97 -12.28
N TYR A 496 -24.35 1.74 -11.23
CA TYR A 496 -23.68 1.25 -10.04
C TYR A 496 -24.14 2.00 -8.79
N THR A 497 -23.95 1.38 -7.63
CA THR A 497 -24.23 1.98 -6.33
C THR A 497 -22.92 2.22 -5.60
N VAL A 498 -22.76 3.44 -5.10
CA VAL A 498 -21.67 3.92 -4.26
C VAL A 498 -22.13 3.89 -2.81
N ARG A 499 -21.39 3.22 -1.94
CA ARG A 499 -21.61 3.25 -0.48
C ARG A 499 -20.32 3.61 0.22
N VAL A 500 -20.45 4.41 1.28
CA VAL A 500 -19.37 4.64 2.25
C VAL A 500 -19.64 3.75 3.45
N VAL A 501 -18.63 3.00 3.86
CA VAL A 501 -18.70 2.08 5.01
C VAL A 501 -17.60 2.41 5.99
N GLU A 502 -17.91 2.37 7.28
CA GLU A 502 -16.90 2.45 8.34
C GLU A 502 -16.32 1.05 8.57
N GLN A 503 -15.00 0.96 8.79
CA GLN A 503 -14.25 -0.29 9.00
C GLN A 503 -14.55 -0.95 10.34
#